data_AF-A0A6V7Y3J4-F1
#
_entry.id   AF-A0A6V7Y3J4-F1
#
_cell.length_a   1.000
_cell.length_b   1.000
_cell.length_c   1.000
_cell.angle_alpha   90.00
_cell.angle_beta   90.00
_cell.angle_gamma   90.00
#
_symmetry.space_group_name_H-M   'P 1'
#
loop_
_entity.id
_entity.type
_entity.pdbx_description
1 polymer ?
#
loop_
_entity_poly.entity_id
_entity_poly.type
_entity_poly.pdbx_seq_one_letter_code
_entity_poly.pdbx_strand_id
1 'polypeptide(L)'
;MEGRNESLINSTINNNFPNYMLYSEYKHSGPSSLLIVPSVIMCVEGVPGIAANFLLIYVTIQNKNLRGPTNYLLALTAFFEILHQSGHFLFLVVAVSGINLIDYSTALIFQLHSIFGVTAAQTSMASTAADRLLSVLIPIKYNKIN
;
A
#
# COMPACT_ATOMS: atom_id res chain seq x y z
N MET A 1 44.63 30.20 13.91
CA MET A 1 43.27 30.40 14.49
C MET A 1 42.16 30.06 13.48
N GLU A 2 42.47 29.69 12.22
CA GLU A 2 41.50 29.24 11.21
C GLU A 2 40.68 27.99 11.56
N GLY A 3 41.30 26.93 12.10
CA GLY A 3 40.64 25.61 12.19
C GLY A 3 39.48 25.47 13.18
N ARG A 4 39.26 26.46 14.07
CA ARG A 4 38.12 26.48 15.00
C ARG A 4 36.87 27.11 14.37
N ASN A 5 37.05 27.96 13.36
CA ASN A 5 35.93 28.59 12.66
C ASN A 5 35.33 27.63 11.61
N GLU A 6 36.14 26.83 10.92
CA GLU A 6 35.62 25.82 9.98
C GLU A 6 34.84 24.70 10.69
N SER A 7 35.22 24.32 11.92
CA SER A 7 34.45 23.34 12.70
C SER A 7 33.13 23.91 13.21
N LEU A 8 33.10 25.18 13.62
CA LEU A 8 31.87 25.88 13.99
C LEU A 8 30.95 26.09 12.78
N ILE A 9 31.49 26.47 11.62
CA ILE A 9 30.74 26.62 10.37
C ILE A 9 30.19 25.26 9.91
N ASN A 10 30.99 24.19 9.93
CA ASN A 10 30.50 22.85 9.61
C ASN A 10 29.45 22.37 10.62
N SER A 11 29.59 22.67 11.91
CA SER A 11 28.55 22.34 12.90
C SER A 11 27.26 23.14 12.67
N THR A 12 27.37 24.41 12.27
CA THR A 12 26.22 25.30 12.03
C THR A 12 25.51 24.96 10.71
N ILE A 13 26.25 24.56 9.68
CA ILE A 13 25.67 24.09 8.40
C ILE A 13 25.01 22.71 8.58
N ASN A 14 25.62 21.82 9.37
CA ASN A 14 25.03 20.51 9.66
C ASN A 14 23.76 20.62 10.53
N ASN A 15 23.67 21.67 11.36
CA ASN A 15 22.51 22.00 12.18
C ASN A 15 21.45 22.85 11.47
N ASN A 16 21.51 23.05 10.14
CA ASN A 16 20.51 23.85 9.41
C ASN A 16 19.67 23.05 8.40
N PHE A 17 19.81 21.73 8.36
CA PHE A 17 18.95 20.88 7.54
C PHE A 17 17.71 20.44 8.33
N PRO A 18 16.47 20.79 7.93
CA PRO A 18 15.27 20.35 8.65
C PRO A 18 15.18 18.82 8.84
N ASN A 19 15.89 18.05 8.00
CA ASN A 19 16.01 16.60 8.08
C ASN A 19 16.85 16.07 9.26
N TYR A 20 17.91 16.77 9.73
CA TYR A 20 18.71 16.27 10.86
C TYR A 20 17.94 16.36 12.17
N MET A 21 17.12 17.42 12.34
CA MET A 21 16.31 17.66 13.52
C MET A 21 15.21 16.60 13.67
N LEU A 22 14.53 16.25 12.57
CA LEU A 22 13.51 15.19 12.52
C LEU A 22 14.14 13.81 12.76
N TYR A 23 15.31 13.54 12.16
CA TYR A 23 16.03 12.29 12.39
C TYR A 23 16.46 12.14 13.87
N SER A 24 17.00 13.19 14.50
CA SER A 24 17.43 13.14 15.90
C SER A 24 16.27 13.01 16.89
N GLU A 25 15.11 13.62 16.61
CA GLU A 25 13.91 13.56 17.44
C GLU A 25 13.33 12.13 17.49
N TYR A 26 13.30 11.44 16.35
CA TYR A 26 12.60 10.15 16.23
C TYR A 26 13.49 8.91 16.36
N LYS A 27 14.82 9.04 16.19
CA LYS A 27 15.78 7.92 16.26
C LYS A 27 15.79 7.18 17.60
N HIS A 28 15.44 7.87 18.69
CA HIS A 28 15.46 7.31 20.05
C HIS A 28 14.14 7.44 20.81
N SER A 29 13.08 7.94 20.16
CA SER A 29 11.78 8.20 20.82
C SER A 29 10.92 6.95 21.07
N GLY A 30 11.40 5.76 20.67
CA GLY A 30 10.66 4.51 20.87
C GLY A 30 9.30 4.53 20.16
N PRO A 31 8.33 3.71 20.60
CA PRO A 31 7.01 3.65 19.97
C PRO A 31 6.26 4.98 20.11
N SER A 32 6.06 5.70 19.00
CA SER A 32 5.32 6.96 18.99
C SER A 32 3.83 6.70 18.81
N SER A 33 3.00 7.25 19.72
CA SER A 33 1.54 7.16 19.62
C SER A 33 1.01 7.73 18.29
N LEU A 34 1.71 8.71 17.71
CA LEU A 34 1.40 9.30 16.40
C LEU A 34 1.44 8.28 15.26
N LEU A 35 2.30 7.25 15.35
CA LEU A 35 2.43 6.21 14.32
C LEU A 35 1.58 4.97 14.64
N ILE A 36 1.38 4.68 15.92
CA ILE A 36 0.59 3.52 16.37
C ILE A 36 -0.90 3.73 16.07
N VAL A 37 -1.45 4.92 16.34
CA VAL A 37 -2.87 5.19 16.12
C VAL A 37 -3.29 4.97 14.64
N PRO A 38 -2.64 5.60 13.64
CA PRO A 38 -3.01 5.38 12.25
C PRO A 38 -2.74 3.95 11.77
N SER A 39 -1.68 3.29 12.26
CA SER A 39 -1.41 1.89 11.88
C SER A 39 -2.47 0.92 12.39
N VAL A 40 -2.97 1.13 13.61
CA VAL A 40 -4.09 0.34 14.16
C VAL A 40 -5.36 0.56 13.35
N ILE A 41 -5.70 1.80 13.01
CA ILE A 41 -6.89 2.12 12.19
C ILE A 41 -6.81 1.40 10.84
N MET A 42 -5.66 1.48 10.15
CA MET A 42 -5.47 0.81 8.86
C MET A 42 -5.54 -0.72 8.97
N CYS A 43 -5.07 -1.31 10.07
CA CYS A 43 -5.22 -2.75 10.30
C CYS A 43 -6.68 -3.16 10.56
N VAL A 44 -7.45 -2.35 11.27
CA VAL A 44 -8.88 -2.61 11.50
C VAL A 44 -9.66 -2.59 10.18
N GLU A 45 -9.28 -1.75 9.23
CA GLU A 45 -9.83 -1.76 7.86
C GLU A 45 -9.31 -2.94 7.02
N GLY A 46 -8.02 -3.26 7.14
CA GLY A 46 -7.37 -4.31 6.37
C GLY A 46 -7.89 -5.72 6.67
N VAL A 47 -8.23 -6.03 7.92
CA VAL A 47 -8.74 -7.37 8.31
C VAL A 47 -10.03 -7.77 7.57
N PRO A 48 -11.13 -6.99 7.61
CA PRO A 48 -12.33 -7.31 6.86
C PRO A 48 -12.09 -7.24 5.35
N GLY A 49 -11.22 -6.33 4.90
CA GLY A 49 -10.80 -6.23 3.51
C GLY A 49 -10.19 -7.54 2.99
N ILE A 50 -9.22 -8.11 3.70
CA ILE A 50 -8.56 -9.36 3.29
C ILE A 50 -9.57 -10.50 3.30
N ALA A 51 -10.39 -10.60 4.35
CA ALA A 51 -11.39 -11.66 4.47
C ALA A 51 -12.42 -11.61 3.32
N ALA A 52 -12.96 -10.43 3.00
CA ALA A 52 -13.94 -10.24 1.95
C ALA A 52 -13.33 -10.50 0.55
N ASN A 53 -12.11 -10.00 0.29
CA ASN A 53 -11.42 -10.22 -0.97
C ASN A 53 -11.04 -11.70 -1.16
N PHE A 54 -10.62 -12.39 -0.09
CA PHE A 54 -10.35 -13.83 -0.15
C PHE A 54 -11.62 -14.64 -0.45
N LEU A 55 -12.74 -14.28 0.19
CA LEU A 55 -14.03 -14.91 -0.09
C LEU A 55 -14.47 -14.68 -1.55
N LEU A 56 -14.25 -13.49 -2.10
CA LEU A 56 -14.56 -13.19 -3.50
C LEU A 56 -13.77 -14.08 -4.47
N ILE A 57 -12.47 -14.24 -4.24
CA ILE A 57 -11.62 -15.14 -5.02
C ILE A 57 -12.13 -16.58 -4.89
N TYR A 58 -12.39 -17.03 -3.67
CA TYR A 58 -12.88 -18.39 -3.40
C TYR A 58 -14.19 -18.69 -4.15
N VAL A 59 -15.18 -17.81 -4.05
CA VAL A 59 -16.48 -17.95 -4.72
C VAL A 59 -16.34 -17.97 -6.23
N THR A 60 -15.45 -17.13 -6.78
CA THR A 60 -15.19 -17.07 -8.23
C THR A 60 -14.58 -18.37 -8.75
N ILE A 61 -13.72 -19.03 -7.97
CA ILE A 61 -13.10 -20.32 -8.33
C ILE A 61 -14.11 -21.47 -8.20
N GLN A 62 -14.87 -21.51 -7.10
CA GLN A 62 -15.84 -22.57 -6.80
C GLN A 62 -16.97 -22.62 -7.82
N ASN A 63 -17.58 -21.48 -8.11
CA ASN A 63 -18.81 -21.45 -8.89
C ASN A 63 -18.52 -21.34 -10.39
N LYS A 64 -18.73 -22.44 -11.12
CA LYS A 64 -18.51 -22.52 -12.56
C LYS A 64 -19.35 -21.50 -13.36
N ASN A 65 -20.53 -21.14 -12.85
CA ASN A 65 -21.40 -20.14 -13.50
C ASN A 65 -20.86 -18.71 -13.39
N LEU A 66 -19.93 -18.47 -12.46
CA LEU A 66 -19.29 -17.18 -12.24
C LEU A 66 -17.96 -17.05 -13.00
N ARG A 67 -17.59 -17.96 -13.90
CA ARG A 67 -16.32 -17.93 -14.64
C ARG A 67 -16.34 -17.08 -15.93
N GLY A 68 -17.05 -15.95 -15.89
CA GLY A 68 -17.04 -14.98 -16.98
C GLY A 68 -15.76 -14.12 -16.99
N PRO A 69 -15.36 -13.53 -18.13
CA PRO A 69 -14.17 -12.68 -18.23
C PRO A 69 -14.16 -11.54 -17.21
N THR A 70 -15.31 -10.89 -17.00
CA THR A 70 -15.45 -9.81 -16.01
C THR A 70 -15.25 -10.29 -14.57
N ASN A 71 -15.66 -11.51 -14.26
CA ASN A 71 -15.53 -12.05 -12.91
C ASN A 71 -14.08 -12.48 -12.63
N TYR A 72 -13.31 -12.86 -13.66
CA TYR A 72 -11.86 -13.01 -13.53
C TYR A 72 -11.16 -11.69 -13.23
N LEU A 73 -11.56 -10.58 -13.88
CA LEU A 73 -11.04 -9.25 -13.56
C LEU A 73 -11.40 -8.81 -12.13
N LEU A 74 -12.59 -9.16 -11.64
CA LEU A 74 -12.97 -8.94 -10.24
C LEU A 74 -12.10 -9.76 -9.28
N ALA A 75 -11.87 -11.04 -9.55
CA ALA A 75 -10.98 -11.87 -8.72
C ALA A 75 -9.53 -11.37 -8.75
N LEU A 76 -9.05 -10.89 -9.90
CA LEU A 76 -7.73 -10.28 -10.04
C LEU A 76 -7.62 -8.98 -9.23
N THR A 77 -8.66 -8.15 -9.26
CA THR A 77 -8.74 -6.93 -8.44
C THR A 77 -8.69 -7.26 -6.95
N ALA A 78 -9.46 -8.26 -6.51
CA ALA A 78 -9.44 -8.71 -5.12
C ALA A 78 -8.08 -9.27 -4.69
N PHE A 79 -7.35 -9.95 -5.58
CA PHE A 79 -5.99 -10.39 -5.31
C PHE A 79 -5.03 -9.21 -5.09
N PHE A 80 -5.12 -8.18 -5.93
CA PHE A 80 -4.30 -6.97 -5.77
C PHE A 80 -4.65 -6.17 -4.51
N GLU A 81 -5.92 -6.15 -4.09
CA GLU A 81 -6.34 -5.55 -2.82
C GLU A 81 -5.76 -6.29 -1.61
N ILE A 82 -5.68 -7.63 -1.63
CA ILE A 82 -5.01 -8.40 -0.57
C ILE A 82 -3.51 -8.04 -0.50
N LEU A 83 -2.84 -7.93 -1.65
CA LEU A 83 -1.44 -7.50 -1.72
C LEU A 83 -1.24 -6.07 -1.19
N HIS A 84 -2.16 -5.15 -1.52
CA HIS A 84 -2.16 -3.79 -1.00
C HIS A 84 -2.30 -3.79 0.54
N GLN A 85 -3.32 -4.48 1.07
CA GLN A 85 -3.65 -4.52 2.49
C GLN A 85 -2.58 -5.22 3.34
N SER A 86 -1.80 -6.14 2.76
CA SER A 86 -0.64 -6.73 3.43
C SER A 86 0.39 -5.68 3.91
N GLY A 87 0.48 -4.53 3.23
CA GLY A 87 1.33 -3.41 3.64
C GLY A 87 0.92 -2.76 4.95
N HIS A 88 -0.38 -2.75 5.29
CA HIS A 88 -0.85 -2.20 6.56
C HIS A 88 -0.37 -3.01 7.77
N PHE A 89 -0.28 -4.34 7.63
CA PHE A 89 0.28 -5.20 8.68
C PHE A 89 1.76 -4.92 8.92
N LEU A 90 2.51 -4.72 7.85
CA LEU A 90 3.93 -4.37 7.95
C LEU A 90 4.11 -3.01 8.62
N PHE A 91 3.29 -2.03 8.27
CA PHE A 91 3.29 -0.71 8.91
C PHE A 91 2.99 -0.78 10.42
N LEU A 92 2.04 -1.64 10.84
CA LEU A 92 1.77 -1.90 12.25
C LEU A 92 2.97 -2.51 12.98
N VAL A 93 3.62 -3.53 12.40
CA VAL A 93 4.80 -4.17 13.01
C VAL A 93 5.92 -3.14 13.20
N VAL A 94 6.17 -2.28 12.21
CA VAL A 94 7.18 -1.22 12.31
C VAL A 94 6.82 -0.19 13.39
N ALA A 95 5.56 0.25 13.44
CA ALA A 95 5.08 1.23 14.42
C ALA A 95 5.16 0.71 15.87
N VAL A 96 4.78 -0.56 16.09
CA VAL A 96 4.83 -1.20 17.42
C VAL A 96 6.28 -1.52 17.83
N SER A 97 7.14 -1.89 16.88
CA SER A 97 8.56 -2.18 17.16
C SER A 97 9.35 -0.94 17.59
N GLY A 98 8.79 0.27 17.43
CA GLY A 98 9.45 1.53 17.78
C GLY A 98 10.64 1.87 16.88
N ILE A 99 10.80 1.16 15.75
CA ILE A 99 11.81 1.44 14.73
C ILE A 99 11.25 2.55 13.84
N ASN A 100 11.27 3.79 14.34
CA ASN A 100 10.65 4.93 13.65
C ASN A 100 11.37 5.30 12.33
N LEU A 101 12.62 4.86 12.15
CA LEU A 101 13.45 5.17 10.99
C LEU A 101 14.07 3.89 10.45
N ILE A 102 13.49 3.41 9.35
CA ILE A 102 14.04 2.34 8.52
C ILE A 102 14.90 2.97 7.43
N ASP A 103 15.99 2.31 7.04
CA ASP A 103 16.81 2.74 5.91
C ASP A 103 15.95 2.88 4.65
N TYR A 104 16.21 3.92 3.85
CA TYR A 104 15.40 4.23 2.67
C TYR A 104 15.26 3.04 1.72
N SER A 105 16.35 2.28 1.53
CA SER A 105 16.37 1.11 0.63
C SER A 105 15.42 0.02 1.12
N THR A 106 15.44 -0.25 2.43
CA THR A 106 14.58 -1.24 3.06
C THR A 106 13.11 -0.78 3.08
N ALA A 107 12.86 0.49 3.39
CA ALA A 107 11.53 1.08 3.36
C ALA A 107 10.91 1.00 1.95
N LEU A 108 11.70 1.29 0.91
CA LEU A 108 11.24 1.15 -0.48
C LEU A 108 10.87 -0.29 -0.83
N ILE A 109 11.71 -1.27 -0.49
CA ILE A 109 11.43 -2.69 -0.79
C ILE A 109 10.12 -3.13 -0.12
N PHE A 110 9.92 -2.72 1.13
CA PHE A 110 8.70 -2.98 1.88
C PHE A 110 7.49 -2.22 1.34
N GLN A 111 7.63 -0.99 0.88
CA GLN A 111 6.48 -0.24 0.36
C GLN A 111 6.11 -0.66 -1.07
N LEU A 112 7.09 -1.17 -1.84
CA LEU A 112 6.93 -1.47 -3.28
C LEU A 112 5.83 -2.50 -3.52
N HIS A 113 5.72 -3.53 -2.69
CA HIS A 113 4.65 -4.54 -2.86
C HIS A 113 3.25 -3.96 -2.66
N SER A 114 3.08 -3.05 -1.70
CA SER A 114 1.79 -2.42 -1.40
C SER A 114 1.42 -1.38 -2.47
N ILE A 115 2.40 -0.60 -2.95
CA ILE A 115 2.22 0.35 -4.06
C ILE A 115 1.85 -0.38 -5.35
N PHE A 116 2.52 -1.51 -5.63
CA PHE A 116 2.18 -2.35 -6.76
C PHE A 116 0.75 -2.90 -6.63
N GLY A 117 0.37 -3.37 -5.44
CA GLY A 117 -0.99 -3.82 -5.16
C GLY A 117 -2.06 -2.77 -5.49
N VAL A 118 -1.94 -1.55 -4.95
CA VAL A 118 -2.97 -0.50 -5.16
C VAL A 118 -3.03 -0.03 -6.63
N THR A 119 -1.89 0.14 -7.29
CA THR A 119 -1.86 0.59 -8.69
C THR A 119 -2.41 -0.48 -9.64
N ALA A 120 -2.09 -1.75 -9.39
CA ALA A 120 -2.64 -2.87 -10.14
C ALA A 120 -4.15 -3.06 -9.87
N ALA A 121 -4.59 -2.90 -8.62
CA ALA A 121 -6.00 -2.95 -8.25
C ALA A 121 -6.81 -1.86 -8.97
N GLN A 122 -6.34 -0.61 -8.98
CA GLN A 122 -6.98 0.50 -9.69
C GLN A 122 -7.07 0.25 -11.20
N THR A 123 -6.00 -0.25 -11.81
CA THR A 123 -5.96 -0.56 -13.25
C THR A 123 -6.94 -1.70 -13.62
N SER A 124 -6.98 -2.75 -12.78
CA SER A 124 -7.89 -3.88 -12.94
C SER A 124 -9.34 -3.48 -12.71
N MET A 125 -9.61 -2.62 -11.73
CA MET A 125 -10.93 -2.04 -11.47
C MET A 125 -11.40 -1.20 -12.65
N ALA A 126 -10.53 -0.36 -13.22
CA ALA A 126 -10.85 0.43 -14.42
C ALA A 126 -11.18 -0.46 -15.62
N SER A 127 -10.44 -1.55 -15.81
CA SER A 127 -10.70 -2.53 -16.86
C SER A 127 -12.02 -3.27 -16.65
N THR A 128 -12.35 -3.64 -15.41
CA THR A 128 -13.64 -4.23 -15.03
C THR A 128 -14.80 -3.28 -15.32
N ALA A 129 -14.64 -2.00 -14.95
CA ALA A 129 -15.64 -0.97 -15.20
C ALA A 129 -15.84 -0.73 -16.71
N ALA A 130 -14.77 -0.72 -17.49
CA ALA A 130 -14.83 -0.59 -18.95
C ALA A 130 -15.56 -1.78 -19.60
N ASP A 131 -15.24 -3.02 -19.20
CA ASP A 131 -15.92 -4.22 -19.71
C ASP A 131 -17.42 -4.21 -19.39
N ARG A 132 -17.79 -3.85 -18.15
CA ARG A 132 -19.20 -3.67 -17.76
C ARG A 132 -19.88 -2.57 -18.57
N LEU A 133 -19.24 -1.43 -18.77
CA LEU A 133 -19.80 -0.32 -19.55
C LEU A 133 -20.02 -0.74 -21.02
N LEU A 134 -19.05 -1.42 -21.64
CA LEU A 134 -19.16 -1.91 -23.01
C LEU A 134 -20.29 -2.93 -23.17
N SER A 135 -20.49 -3.81 -22.19
CA SER A 135 -21.58 -4.80 -22.20
C SER A 135 -22.98 -4.15 -22.20
N VAL A 136 -23.11 -2.97 -21.58
CA VAL A 136 -24.37 -2.21 -21.51
C VAL A 136 -24.57 -1.33 -22.74
N LEU A 137 -23.52 -0.65 -23.22
CA LEU A 137 -23.62 0.29 -24.33
C LEU A 137 -23.77 -0.37 -25.70
N ILE A 138 -23.21 -1.57 -25.90
CA ILE A 138 -23.25 -2.29 -27.18
C ILE A 138 -23.82 -3.71 -26.99
N PRO A 139 -25.12 -3.85 -26.69
CA PRO A 139 -25.74 -5.16 -26.49
C PRO A 139 -25.69 -6.04 -27.76
N ILE A 140 -25.52 -5.44 -28.95
CA ILE A 140 -25.74 -6.09 -30.26
C ILE A 140 -24.47 -6.78 -30.81
N LYS A 141 -23.25 -6.37 -30.41
CA LYS A 141 -21.99 -7.03 -30.85
C LYS A 141 -21.45 -8.06 -29.85
N TYR A 142 -21.84 -7.98 -28.58
CA TYR A 142 -21.30 -8.86 -27.54
C TYR A 142 -21.88 -10.28 -27.60
N ASN A 143 -23.09 -10.45 -28.15
CA ASN A 143 -23.75 -11.75 -28.32
C ASN A 143 -23.23 -12.60 -29.51
N LYS A 144 -22.21 -12.10 -30.22
CA LYS A 144 -21.58 -12.80 -31.37
C LYS A 144 -20.17 -13.32 -31.08
N ILE A 145 -19.62 -13.05 -29.89
CA ILE A 145 -18.24 -13.39 -29.49
C ILE A 145 -18.22 -14.41 -28.34
N ASN A 146 -19.38 -14.73 -27.74
CA ASN A 146 -19.57 -15.86 -26.83
C ASN A 146 -19.95 -17.13 -27.61
#